data_AF-A0A848LNG1-F1
#
_entry.id   AF-A0A848LNG1-F1
#
_cell.length_a   1.000
_cell.length_b   1.000
_cell.length_c   1.000
_cell.angle_alpha   90.00
_cell.angle_beta   90.00
_cell.angle_gamma   90.00
#
_symmetry.space_group_name_H-M   'P 1'
#
loop_
_entity.id
_entity.type
_entity.pdbx_description
1 polymer ?
#
loop_
_entity_poly.entity_id
_entity_poly.type
_entity_poly.pdbx_seq_one_letter_code
_entity_poly.pdbx_strand_id
1 'polypeptide(L)'
;MDVLFQDQPLPRLGARAVEVKEAGKFLHNREQILEPDAPESVEPGRKWSLIPDALEQNLQELRGIRFGEPHPHYDTVDGQVSVFVVGRTQDGALADIVTGSVET
;
A
#
# COMPACT_ATOMS: atom_id res chain seq x y z
N MET A 1 28.22 8.55 -5.55
CA MET A 1 27.55 8.95 -6.80
C MET A 1 26.07 8.75 -6.56
N ASP A 2 25.41 9.78 -6.03
CA ASP A 2 23.99 9.76 -5.77
C ASP A 2 23.26 10.09 -7.07
N VAL A 3 22.63 9.07 -7.66
CA VAL A 3 21.72 9.29 -8.78
C VAL A 3 20.40 9.74 -8.18
N LEU A 4 20.12 11.02 -8.35
CA LEU A 4 18.83 11.65 -8.12
C LEU A 4 17.74 10.87 -8.87
N PHE A 5 16.90 10.12 -8.15
CA PHE A 5 15.66 9.53 -8.66
C PHE A 5 14.54 10.59 -8.76
N GLN A 6 14.83 11.82 -9.21
CA GLN A 6 13.89 12.96 -9.11
C GLN A 6 13.15 13.33 -10.40
N ASP A 7 13.29 12.64 -11.53
CA ASP A 7 12.75 13.14 -12.80
C ASP A 7 12.08 12.07 -13.69
N GLN A 8 11.37 11.10 -13.12
CA GLN A 8 10.54 10.20 -13.92
C GLN A 8 9.07 10.33 -13.48
N PRO A 9 8.19 10.88 -14.33
CA PRO A 9 6.78 10.98 -13.99
C PRO A 9 6.21 9.58 -13.73
N LEU A 10 5.33 9.48 -12.73
CA LEU A 10 4.71 8.21 -12.37
C LEU A 10 4.05 7.56 -13.60
N PRO A 11 4.18 6.23 -13.77
CA PRO A 11 3.44 5.52 -14.81
C PRO A 11 1.94 5.76 -14.66
N ARG A 12 1.20 5.76 -15.77
CA ARG A 12 -0.23 6.08 -15.79
C ARG A 12 -1.08 4.93 -16.32
N LEU A 13 -2.25 4.76 -15.72
CA LEU A 13 -3.31 3.90 -16.23
C LEU A 13 -4.56 4.78 -16.50
N GLY A 14 -4.80 5.08 -17.78
CA GLY A 14 -5.79 6.09 -18.16
C GLY A 14 -5.43 7.47 -17.58
N ALA A 15 -6.35 8.07 -16.83
CA ALA A 15 -6.13 9.37 -16.18
C ALA A 15 -5.45 9.29 -14.80
N ARG A 16 -5.26 8.08 -14.24
CA ARG A 16 -4.73 7.89 -12.88
C ARG A 16 -3.22 7.66 -12.90
N ALA A 17 -2.53 8.27 -11.95
CA ALA A 17 -1.14 7.98 -11.68
C ALA A 17 -1.04 6.64 -10.91
N VAL A 18 0.02 5.88 -11.19
CA VAL A 18 0.30 4.58 -10.59
C VAL A 18 1.61 4.67 -9.84
N GLU A 19 1.57 4.34 -8.57
CA GLU A 19 2.74 4.30 -7.70
C GLU A 19 2.91 2.87 -7.18
N VAL A 20 4.11 2.30 -7.34
CA VAL A 20 4.43 0.96 -6.85
C VAL A 20 5.31 1.11 -5.61
N LYS A 21 4.86 0.56 -4.49
CA LYS A 21 5.59 0.51 -3.23
C LYS A 21 5.83 -0.93 -2.79
N GLU A 22 6.77 -1.07 -1.89
CA GLU A 22 6.89 -2.26 -1.07
C GLU A 22 5.59 -2.46 -0.27
N ALA A 23 4.99 -3.65 -0.37
CA ALA A 23 3.74 -3.97 0.32
C ALA A 23 3.89 -3.91 1.85
N GLY A 24 5.01 -4.45 2.37
CA GLY A 24 5.27 -4.53 3.82
C GLY A 24 5.17 -3.17 4.50
N LYS A 25 5.79 -2.13 3.93
CA LYS A 25 5.71 -0.77 4.51
C LYS A 25 4.27 -0.25 4.62
N PHE A 26 3.42 -0.49 3.63
CA PHE A 26 2.01 -0.09 3.69
C PHE A 26 1.23 -0.90 4.73
N LEU A 27 1.45 -2.22 4.71
CA LEU A 27 0.79 -3.18 5.58
C LEU A 27 1.09 -2.93 7.06
N HIS A 28 2.36 -2.74 7.41
CA HIS A 28 2.84 -2.56 8.78
C HIS A 28 2.58 -1.16 9.35
N ASN A 29 2.53 -0.11 8.51
CA ASN A 29 2.18 1.23 9.01
C ASN A 29 0.80 1.28 9.68
N ARG A 30 -0.13 0.42 9.23
CA ARG A 30 -1.50 0.34 9.77
C ARG A 30 -1.61 -0.55 11.02
N GLU A 31 -0.53 -1.19 11.45
CA GLU A 31 -0.48 -1.89 12.74
C GLU A 31 -0.29 -0.93 13.91
N GLN A 32 0.09 0.33 13.64
CA GLN A 32 0.30 1.33 14.68
C GLN A 32 -1.03 1.68 15.36
N ILE A 33 -1.15 1.27 16.63
CA ILE A 33 -2.23 1.70 17.50
C ILE A 33 -1.91 3.13 17.96
N LEU A 34 -2.65 4.10 17.42
CA LEU A 34 -2.44 5.52 17.71
C LEU A 34 -2.84 5.89 19.15
N GLU A 35 -3.87 5.22 19.69
CA GLU A 35 -4.43 5.45 21.02
C GLU A 35 -4.57 4.10 21.76
N PRO A 36 -3.55 3.68 22.53
CA PRO A 36 -3.52 2.35 23.15
C PRO A 36 -4.49 2.20 24.33
N ASP A 37 -5.01 3.29 24.85
CA ASP A 37 -6.01 3.36 25.92
C ASP A 37 -7.46 3.39 25.42
N ALA A 38 -7.66 3.57 24.11
CA ALA A 38 -8.97 3.54 23.45
C ALA A 38 -9.27 2.13 22.90
N PRO A 39 -10.21 1.35 23.47
CA PRO A 39 -10.55 0.01 22.99
C PRO A 39 -10.93 -0.03 21.50
N GLU A 40 -11.57 1.03 21.01
CA GLU A 40 -11.94 1.25 19.61
C GLU A 40 -10.75 1.37 18.64
N SER A 41 -9.56 1.73 19.14
CA SER A 41 -8.32 1.78 18.37
C SER A 41 -7.53 0.48 18.47
N VAL A 42 -7.61 -0.19 19.62
CA VAL A 42 -6.87 -1.43 19.90
C VAL A 42 -7.42 -2.63 19.13
N GLU A 43 -8.74 -2.82 19.11
CA GLU A 43 -9.34 -3.98 18.43
C GLU A 43 -9.10 -3.99 16.92
N PRO A 44 -9.29 -2.89 16.17
CA PRO A 44 -8.98 -2.85 14.75
C PRO A 44 -7.48 -3.02 14.47
N GLY A 45 -6.61 -2.37 15.26
CA GLY A 45 -5.15 -2.52 15.11
C GLY A 45 -4.71 -3.97 15.26
N ARG A 46 -5.24 -4.69 16.26
CA ARG A 46 -4.97 -6.12 16.47
C ARG A 46 -5.50 -7.00 15.33
N LYS A 47 -6.68 -6.69 14.77
CA LYS A 47 -7.20 -7.43 13.61
C LYS A 47 -6.35 -7.17 12.37
N TRP A 48 -5.88 -5.93 12.20
CA TRP A 48 -5.06 -5.55 11.07
C TRP A 48 -3.68 -6.19 11.12
N SER A 49 -3.05 -6.30 12.30
CA SER A 49 -1.72 -6.92 12.45
C SER A 49 -1.66 -8.41 12.06
N LEU A 50 -2.80 -9.08 11.86
CA LEU A 50 -2.83 -10.47 11.38
C LEU A 50 -2.76 -10.58 9.86
N ILE A 51 -3.07 -9.50 9.14
CA ILE A 51 -3.16 -9.51 7.68
C ILE A 51 -1.77 -9.54 7.02
N PRO A 52 -0.78 -8.74 7.45
CA PRO A 52 0.54 -8.72 6.82
C PRO A 52 1.20 -10.09 6.86
N ASP A 53 1.27 -10.71 8.04
CA ASP A 53 1.81 -12.06 8.24
C ASP A 53 1.13 -13.09 7.34
N ALA A 54 -0.20 -13.06 7.25
CA ALA A 54 -0.95 -14.00 6.42
C ALA A 54 -0.64 -13.82 4.94
N LEU A 55 -0.52 -12.58 4.45
CA LEU A 55 -0.18 -12.30 3.06
C LEU A 55 1.27 -12.73 2.77
N GLU A 56 2.22 -12.37 3.62
CA GLU A 56 3.65 -12.66 3.43
C GLU A 56 3.98 -14.16 3.48
N GLN A 57 3.22 -14.94 4.26
CA GLN A 57 3.39 -16.40 4.33
C GLN A 57 2.80 -17.13 3.11
N ASN A 58 1.75 -16.59 2.49
CA ASN A 58 0.99 -17.29 1.46
C ASN A 58 1.24 -16.74 0.04
N LEU A 59 1.74 -15.52 -0.08
CA LEU A 59 1.96 -14.84 -1.34
C LEU A 59 3.44 -14.51 -1.55
N GLN A 60 3.92 -14.79 -2.76
CA GLN A 60 5.23 -14.44 -3.25
C GLN A 60 5.16 -13.12 -4.02
N GLU A 61 6.32 -12.46 -4.17
CA GLU A 61 6.46 -11.24 -4.98
C GLU A 61 5.48 -10.11 -4.59
N LEU A 62 5.19 -9.96 -3.30
CA LEU A 62 4.24 -8.96 -2.81
C LEU A 62 4.62 -7.54 -3.25
N ARG A 63 3.62 -6.82 -3.76
CA ARG A 63 3.72 -5.42 -4.22
C ARG A 63 2.49 -4.63 -3.75
N GLY A 64 2.71 -3.42 -3.28
CA GLY A 64 1.66 -2.42 -3.09
C GLY A 64 1.53 -1.57 -4.34
N ILE A 65 0.37 -1.55 -4.97
CA ILE A 65 0.08 -0.73 -6.14
C ILE A 65 -0.98 0.29 -5.73
N ARG A 66 -0.64 1.57 -5.89
CA ARG A 66 -1.47 2.69 -5.51
C ARG A 66 -1.92 3.43 -6.76
N PHE A 67 -3.22 3.71 -6.85
CA PHE A 67 -3.83 4.49 -7.93
C PHE A 67 -4.47 5.72 -7.33
N GLY A 68 -4.13 6.89 -7.85
CA GLY A 68 -4.70 8.15 -7.36
C GLY A 68 -4.45 9.30 -8.33
N GLU A 69 -4.62 10.52 -7.81
CA GLU A 69 -4.25 11.74 -8.53
C GLU A 69 -2.77 12.01 -8.29
N PRO A 70 -2.00 12.45 -9.30
CA PRO A 70 -0.60 12.79 -9.08
C PRO A 70 -0.48 13.98 -8.11
N HIS A 71 0.40 13.86 -7.11
CA HIS A 71 0.73 14.99 -6.22
C HIS A 71 1.40 16.09 -7.05
N PRO A 72 1.02 17.38 -6.91
CA PRO A 72 1.55 18.47 -7.74
C PRO A 72 3.05 18.76 -7.55
N HIS A 73 3.63 18.31 -6.44
CA HIS A 73 5.01 18.60 -6.03
C HIS A 73 5.86 17.38 -5.69
N TYR A 74 5.30 16.16 -5.71
CA TYR A 74 6.01 14.94 -5.33
C TYR A 74 5.65 13.82 -6.31
N ASP A 75 6.56 12.87 -6.49
CA ASP A 75 6.31 11.66 -7.29
C ASP A 75 5.48 10.64 -6.49
N THR A 76 4.31 11.08 -6.02
CA THR A 76 3.36 10.30 -5.22
C THR A 76 1.94 10.48 -5.75
N VAL A 77 0.99 9.72 -5.19
CA VAL A 77 -0.43 9.90 -5.46
C VAL A 77 -1.18 10.38 -4.23
N ASP A 78 -2.17 11.26 -4.44
CA ASP A 78 -3.04 11.82 -3.40
C ASP A 78 -4.53 11.73 -3.77
N GLY A 79 -5.36 12.33 -2.91
CA GLY A 79 -6.81 12.41 -3.04
C GLY A 79 -7.42 11.08 -2.63
N GLN A 80 -8.34 10.58 -3.45
CA GLN A 80 -8.87 9.24 -3.28
C GLN A 80 -7.90 8.22 -3.88
N VAL A 81 -7.17 7.52 -3.01
CA VAL A 81 -6.17 6.54 -3.40
C VAL A 81 -6.74 5.13 -3.24
N SER A 82 -6.73 4.35 -4.32
CA SER A 82 -7.00 2.91 -4.29
C SER A 82 -5.70 2.16 -4.13
N VAL A 83 -5.61 1.30 -3.12
CA VAL A 83 -4.42 0.51 -2.80
C VAL A 83 -4.73 -0.96 -3.02
N PHE A 84 -3.92 -1.60 -3.84
CA PHE A 84 -3.93 -3.03 -4.10
C PHE A 84 -2.66 -3.62 -3.53
N VAL A 85 -2.77 -4.61 -2.66
CA VAL A 85 -1.63 -5.44 -2.26
C VAL A 85 -1.75 -6.74 -3.02
N VAL A 86 -0.85 -6.95 -3.97
CA VAL A 86 -0.92 -8.05 -4.94
C VAL A 86 0.29 -8.96 -4.73
N GLY A 87 0.07 -10.26 -4.83
CA GLY A 87 1.14 -11.25 -4.87
C GLY A 87 0.73 -12.50 -5.66
N ARG A 88 1.65 -13.45 -5.77
CA ARG A 88 1.42 -14.76 -6.39
C ARG A 88 1.27 -15.83 -5.34
N THR A 89 0.23 -16.62 -5.42
CA THR A 89 0.09 -17.84 -4.63
C THR A 89 1.10 -18.90 -5.08
N GLN A 90 1.23 -19.99 -4.31
CA GLN A 90 2.17 -21.08 -4.60
C GLN A 90 1.90 -21.79 -5.94
N ASP A 91 0.65 -21.78 -6.43
CA ASP A 91 0.29 -22.36 -7.73
C ASP A 91 0.48 -21.38 -8.90
N GLY A 92 0.96 -20.16 -8.63
CA GLY A 92 1.22 -19.12 -9.61
C GLY A 92 0.04 -18.19 -9.91
N ALA A 93 -1.14 -18.42 -9.33
CA ALA A 93 -2.28 -17.52 -9.47
C ALA A 93 -2.03 -16.18 -8.77
N LEU A 94 -2.53 -15.10 -9.37
CA LEU A 94 -2.52 -13.78 -8.73
C LEU A 94 -3.64 -13.72 -7.69
N ALA A 95 -3.31 -13.21 -6.51
CA ALA A 95 -4.25 -12.90 -5.45
C ALA A 95 -3.94 -11.51 -4.88
N ASP A 96 -4.98 -10.83 -4.43
CA ASP A 96 -4.87 -9.48 -3.92
C ASP A 96 -5.82 -9.18 -2.76
N ILE A 97 -5.50 -8.09 -2.05
CA ILE A 97 -6.45 -7.37 -1.22
C ILE A 97 -6.55 -5.93 -1.72
N VAL A 98 -7.74 -5.36 -1.61
CA VAL A 98 -8.03 -3.99 -2.07
C VAL A 98 -8.54 -3.16 -0.91
N THR A 99 -7.98 -1.96 -0.75
CA THR A 99 -8.43 -0.96 0.23
C THR A 99 -8.36 0.43 -0.37
N GLY A 100 -9.11 1.37 0.21
CA GLY A 100 -8.98 2.80 -0.08
C GLY A 100 -8.20 3.55 1.02
N SER A 101 -7.68 4.71 0.66
CA SER A 101 -7.27 5.78 1.57
C SER A 101 -7.68 7.14 1.00
N VAL A 102 -7.83 8.12 1.89
CA VAL A 102 -7.87 9.53 1.52
C VAL A 102 -6.55 10.13 1.96
N GLU A 103 -5.82 10.72 1.04
CA GLU A 103 -4.50 11.31 1.27
C GLU A 103 -4.54 12.78 0.83
N THR A 104 -3.95 13.67 1.64
CA THR A 104 -4.01 15.14 1.49
C THR A 104 -2.64 15.75 1.61
#